data_AF-A0A4Q3AR69-F1
#
_entry.id   AF-A0A4Q3AR69-F1
#
_cell.length_a   1.000
_cell.length_b   1.000
_cell.length_c   1.000
_cell.angle_alpha   90.00
_cell.angle_beta   90.00
_cell.angle_gamma   90.00
#
_symmetry.space_group_name_H-M   'P 1'
#
loop_
_entity.id
_entity.type
_entity.pdbx_description
1 polymer ?
#
loop_
_entity_poly.entity_id
_entity_poly.type
_entity_poly.pdbx_seq_one_letter_code
_entity_poly.pdbx_strand_id
1 'polypeptide(L)'
;VGTDREVVAIVEHLRIGGFDEQLNHAPREGQSGEADAPGMVQLFVESTDPQMFNYGDNLTVGPNGHLIVCEDQYTDVVDNYLRGVTPDGALYPVARCRVQTELAGACFSPDGSTLFVNLYSPAKTLAITGPWTSVTV
;
A
#
# COMPACT_ATOMS: atom_id res chain seq x y z
N VAL A 1 4.30 -26.63 -9.29
CA VAL A 1 3.54 -26.30 -8.07
C VAL A 1 4.23 -25.09 -7.45
N GLY A 2 4.00 -23.92 -8.05
CA GLY A 2 4.48 -22.63 -7.54
C GLY A 2 3.42 -22.10 -6.59
N THR A 3 3.80 -21.74 -5.38
CA THR A 3 2.89 -21.10 -4.45
C THR A 3 2.97 -19.60 -4.71
N ASP A 4 2.13 -19.10 -5.61
CA ASP A 4 1.89 -17.66 -5.83
C ASP A 4 1.10 -17.12 -4.61
N ARG A 5 1.73 -17.19 -3.43
CA ARG A 5 1.26 -16.53 -2.21
C ARG A 5 2.15 -15.35 -1.98
N GLU A 6 1.54 -14.18 -1.90
CA GLU A 6 2.26 -12.94 -1.67
C GLU A 6 1.87 -12.32 -0.35
N VAL A 7 2.86 -11.84 0.37
CA VAL A 7 2.70 -11.33 1.73
C VAL A 7 2.96 -9.83 1.70
N VAL A 8 1.94 -9.02 1.98
CA VAL A 8 2.14 -7.62 2.38
C VAL A 8 2.33 -7.63 3.90
N ALA A 9 3.58 -7.83 4.31
CA ALA A 9 3.96 -7.64 5.70
C ALA A 9 4.04 -6.14 5.98
N ILE A 10 3.20 -5.64 6.88
CA ILE A 10 3.30 -4.26 7.35
C ILE A 10 4.05 -4.29 8.67
N VAL A 11 5.22 -3.66 8.68
CA VAL A 11 5.94 -3.38 9.93
C VAL A 11 5.05 -2.47 10.78
N GLU A 12 4.81 -2.81 12.05
CA GLU A 12 3.74 -2.28 12.92
C GLU A 12 3.93 -0.81 13.36
N HIS A 13 4.68 -0.01 12.60
CA HIS A 13 4.87 1.43 12.82
C HIS A 13 4.08 2.30 11.82
N LEU A 14 3.38 1.71 10.86
CA LEU A 14 2.40 2.41 10.01
C LEU A 14 0.98 2.13 10.53
N ARG A 15 0.56 2.81 11.61
CA ARG A 15 -0.82 2.68 12.10
C ARG A 15 -1.80 3.31 11.11
N ILE A 16 -2.55 2.43 10.45
CA ILE A 16 -3.67 2.75 9.58
C ILE A 16 -4.86 3.20 10.48
N GLY A 17 -4.93 4.50 10.77
CA GLY A 17 -6.11 5.25 11.22
C GLY A 17 -6.89 4.75 12.45
N GLY A 18 -6.56 5.25 13.64
CA GLY A 18 -7.44 5.17 14.81
C GLY A 18 -6.76 5.14 16.18
N PHE A 19 -5.69 5.90 16.41
CA PHE A 19 -5.10 6.03 17.74
C PHE A 19 -4.62 7.45 17.98
N ASP A 20 -5.23 8.11 18.96
CA ASP A 20 -4.66 9.26 19.63
C ASP A 20 -3.27 8.86 20.18
N GLU A 21 -2.33 9.79 20.13
CA GLU A 21 -0.91 9.68 20.53
C GLU A 21 0.08 9.00 19.55
N GLN A 22 0.79 9.86 18.80
CA GLN A 22 2.16 9.73 18.29
C GLN A 22 2.53 8.53 17.40
N LEU A 23 3.14 8.87 16.25
CA LEU A 23 4.02 8.00 15.46
C LEU A 23 5.15 7.45 16.35
N ASN A 24 4.86 6.43 17.15
CA ASN A 24 5.86 5.78 17.98
C ASN A 24 6.49 4.67 17.13
N HIS A 25 7.62 5.04 16.51
CA HIS A 25 8.74 4.12 16.30
C HIS A 25 8.92 3.23 17.54
N ALA A 26 9.57 2.06 17.41
CA ALA A 26 9.97 1.34 18.60
C ALA A 26 10.72 2.36 19.49
N PRO A 27 10.37 2.54 20.78
CA PRO A 27 10.79 3.71 21.55
C PRO A 27 12.32 3.90 21.62
N ARG A 28 13.05 2.84 21.26
CA ARG A 28 14.50 2.72 21.26
C ARG A 28 15.04 2.14 19.93
N GLU A 29 14.32 2.27 18.82
CA GLU A 29 14.77 1.82 17.50
C GLU A 29 16.16 2.42 17.19
N GLY A 30 17.18 1.58 16.97
CA GLY A 30 18.55 2.01 16.70
C GLY A 30 19.30 2.61 17.91
N GLN A 31 18.74 2.52 19.12
CA GLN A 31 19.33 3.04 20.37
C GLN A 31 19.76 1.92 21.32
N SER A 32 20.57 2.25 22.33
CA SER A 32 20.88 1.31 23.41
C SER A 32 19.60 0.92 24.16
N GLY A 33 19.42 -0.39 24.38
CA GLY A 33 18.21 -0.92 25.01
C GLY A 33 17.04 -1.18 24.05
N GLU A 34 17.27 -1.16 22.72
CA GLU A 34 16.30 -1.64 21.72
C GLU A 34 15.80 -3.06 22.02
N ALA A 35 16.69 -3.94 22.48
CA ALA A 35 16.35 -5.32 22.82
C ALA A 35 15.27 -5.45 23.91
N ASP A 36 15.07 -4.43 24.75
CA ASP A 36 14.04 -4.43 25.80
C ASP A 36 12.66 -4.04 25.26
N ALA A 37 12.60 -3.37 24.10
CA ALA A 37 11.38 -2.91 23.44
C ALA A 37 11.58 -2.90 21.91
N PRO A 38 11.71 -4.08 21.29
CA PRO A 38 12.04 -4.18 19.87
C PRO A 38 10.85 -3.73 19.00
N GLY A 39 11.16 -3.30 17.78
CA GLY A 39 10.14 -3.10 16.76
C GLY A 39 9.42 -4.40 16.43
N MET A 40 8.16 -4.30 16.05
CA MET A 40 7.34 -5.45 15.68
C MET A 40 6.98 -5.41 14.20
N VAL A 41 6.96 -6.59 13.58
CA VAL A 41 6.45 -6.80 12.22
C VAL A 41 5.23 -7.67 12.32
N GLN A 42 4.12 -7.20 11.77
CA GLN A 42 2.89 -7.98 11.72
C GLN A 42 2.55 -8.35 10.28
N LEU A 43 2.11 -9.59 10.09
CA LEU A 43 1.39 -9.94 8.88
C LEU A 43 0.01 -9.27 8.93
N PHE A 44 -0.21 -8.26 8.09
CA PHE A 44 -1.49 -7.57 8.02
C PHE A 44 -2.39 -8.20 6.96
N VAL A 45 -1.89 -8.33 5.73
CA VAL A 45 -2.62 -8.96 4.63
C VAL A 45 -1.70 -9.91 3.87
N GLU A 46 -2.19 -11.13 3.64
CA GLU A 46 -1.59 -12.12 2.76
C GLU A 46 -2.52 -12.36 1.59
N SER A 47 -2.02 -12.18 0.36
CA SER A 47 -2.71 -12.59 -0.84
C SER A 47 -2.59 -14.10 -1.02
N THR A 48 -3.74 -14.74 -1.21
CA THR A 48 -3.82 -16.18 -1.50
C THR A 48 -4.15 -16.47 -2.96
N ASP A 49 -4.38 -15.44 -3.78
CA ASP A 49 -4.80 -15.54 -5.18
C ASP A 49 -4.28 -14.33 -5.97
N PRO A 50 -3.54 -14.52 -7.09
CA PRO A 50 -3.11 -13.42 -7.97
C PRO A 50 -4.25 -12.53 -8.48
N GLN A 51 -5.50 -13.00 -8.56
CA GLN A 51 -6.63 -12.15 -8.93
C GLN A 51 -7.00 -11.14 -7.83
N MET A 52 -6.75 -11.51 -6.57
CA MET A 52 -7.02 -10.70 -5.40
C MET A 52 -5.99 -9.57 -5.28
N PHE A 53 -4.71 -9.91 -5.39
CA PHE A 53 -3.58 -8.99 -5.23
C PHE A 53 -2.30 -9.65 -5.75
N ASN A 54 -1.53 -8.96 -6.60
CA ASN A 54 -0.38 -9.55 -7.30
C ASN A 54 0.80 -8.58 -7.46
N TYR A 55 1.99 -9.03 -7.12
CA TYR A 55 3.25 -8.29 -7.05
C TYR A 55 3.12 -6.92 -6.37
N GLY A 56 2.65 -6.92 -5.13
CA GLY A 56 2.60 -5.71 -4.32
C GLY A 56 3.98 -5.10 -4.07
N ASP A 57 4.23 -3.89 -4.54
CA ASP A 57 5.51 -3.19 -4.33
C ASP A 57 5.34 -1.94 -3.46
N ASN A 58 4.89 -0.83 -4.06
CA ASN A 58 4.83 0.46 -3.36
C ASN A 58 3.50 0.67 -2.65
N LEU A 59 3.51 1.34 -1.50
CA LEU A 59 2.28 1.67 -0.77
C LEU A 59 2.26 3.09 -0.20
N THR A 60 1.06 3.59 0.07
CA THR A 60 0.82 4.84 0.80
C THR A 60 -0.47 4.74 1.62
N VAL A 61 -0.62 5.59 2.65
CA VAL A 61 -1.83 5.66 3.47
C VAL A 61 -2.75 6.74 2.90
N GLY A 62 -3.98 6.38 2.58
CA GLY A 62 -5.03 7.29 2.15
C GLY A 62 -5.64 8.10 3.30
N PRO A 63 -6.33 9.21 2.99
CA PRO A 63 -6.92 10.10 4.00
C PRO A 63 -8.08 9.48 4.78
N ASN A 64 -8.66 8.38 4.31
CA ASN A 64 -9.63 7.56 5.03
C ASN A 64 -8.97 6.50 5.93
N GLY A 65 -7.63 6.47 6.00
CA GLY A 65 -6.89 5.40 6.66
C GLY A 65 -7.03 4.08 5.93
N HIS A 66 -7.09 4.04 4.60
CA HIS A 66 -6.88 2.79 3.85
C HIS A 66 -5.43 2.77 3.35
N LEU A 67 -4.87 1.60 3.06
CA LEU A 67 -3.68 1.56 2.21
C LEU A 67 -4.07 1.64 0.75
N ILE A 68 -3.24 2.34 -0.03
CA ILE A 68 -3.19 2.22 -1.48
C ILE A 68 -1.89 1.53 -1.82
N VAL A 69 -1.97 0.43 -2.56
CA VAL A 69 -0.84 -0.41 -2.93
C VAL A 69 -0.76 -0.48 -4.46
N CYS A 70 0.46 -0.38 -4.97
CA CYS A 70 0.79 -0.47 -6.38
C CYS A 70 1.22 -1.89 -6.72
N GLU A 71 0.62 -2.48 -7.76
CA GLU A 71 1.06 -3.75 -8.33
C GLU A 71 2.17 -3.55 -9.39
N ASP A 72 3.13 -4.48 -9.42
CA ASP A 72 4.25 -4.56 -10.36
C ASP A 72 4.43 -6.01 -10.89
N GLN A 73 3.50 -6.47 -11.73
CA GLN A 73 3.57 -7.81 -12.32
C GLN A 73 4.77 -7.96 -13.26
N TYR A 74 5.54 -9.04 -13.08
CA TYR A 74 6.66 -9.40 -13.96
C TYR A 74 6.28 -10.35 -15.12
N THR A 75 5.08 -10.18 -15.69
CA THR A 75 4.58 -10.99 -16.81
C THR A 75 4.82 -10.31 -18.17
N ASP A 76 4.84 -11.09 -19.26
CA ASP A 76 5.02 -10.56 -20.63
C ASP A 76 3.98 -9.49 -21.00
N VAL A 77 2.74 -9.71 -20.55
CA VAL A 77 1.63 -8.75 -20.61
C VAL A 77 1.18 -8.52 -19.18
N VAL A 78 1.25 -7.27 -18.69
CA VAL A 78 0.93 -6.95 -17.30
C VAL A 78 -0.53 -6.53 -17.17
N ASP A 79 -1.15 -6.87 -16.04
CA ASP A 79 -2.47 -6.39 -15.67
C ASP A 79 -2.46 -5.78 -14.26
N ASN A 80 -1.74 -4.68 -14.11
CA ASN A 80 -1.51 -4.03 -12.80
C ASN A 80 -2.68 -3.17 -12.35
N TYR A 81 -2.96 -3.19 -11.04
CA TYR A 81 -3.97 -2.38 -10.38
C TYR A 81 -3.35 -1.50 -9.28
N LEU A 82 -4.00 -0.36 -9.02
CA LEU A 82 -3.96 0.23 -7.69
C LEU A 82 -4.96 -0.51 -6.82
N ARG A 83 -4.50 -1.01 -5.70
CA ARG A 83 -5.29 -1.82 -4.76
C ARG A 83 -5.50 -1.03 -3.49
N GLY A 84 -6.74 -1.03 -3.02
CA GLY A 84 -7.09 -0.50 -1.72
C GLY A 84 -7.09 -1.63 -0.70
N VAL A 85 -6.59 -1.35 0.51
CA VAL A 85 -6.70 -2.24 1.67
C VAL A 85 -7.37 -1.46 2.80
N THR A 86 -8.50 -1.95 3.30
CA THR A 86 -9.18 -1.34 4.44
C THR A 86 -8.44 -1.61 5.76
N PRO A 87 -8.75 -0.90 6.86
CA PRO A 87 -8.17 -1.15 8.18
C PRO A 87 -8.39 -2.57 8.73
N ASP A 88 -9.43 -3.26 8.26
CA ASP A 88 -9.74 -4.66 8.59
C ASP A 88 -9.14 -5.67 7.59
N GLY A 89 -8.36 -5.21 6.61
CA GLY A 89 -7.62 -6.05 5.67
C GLY A 89 -8.37 -6.44 4.39
N ALA A 90 -9.56 -5.88 4.15
CA ALA A 90 -10.32 -6.14 2.93
C ALA A 90 -9.68 -5.45 1.71
N LEU A 91 -9.52 -6.22 0.63
CA LEU A 91 -8.92 -5.77 -0.63
C LEU A 91 -9.98 -5.34 -1.65
N TYR A 92 -9.73 -4.23 -2.34
CA TYR A 92 -10.60 -3.75 -3.43
C TYR A 92 -9.80 -3.06 -4.54
N PRO A 93 -10.26 -3.11 -5.81
CA PRO A 93 -9.60 -2.38 -6.89
C PRO A 93 -9.93 -0.88 -6.82
N VAL A 94 -8.90 -0.03 -6.87
CA VAL A 94 -9.03 1.43 -6.95
C VAL A 94 -8.97 1.90 -8.39
N ALA A 95 -7.99 1.41 -9.15
CA ALA A 95 -7.84 1.69 -10.58
C ALA A 95 -7.10 0.56 -11.28
N ARG A 96 -7.27 0.44 -12.59
CA ARG A 96 -6.54 -0.49 -13.44
C ARG A 96 -5.59 0.29 -14.36
N CYS A 97 -4.31 -0.09 -14.38
CA CYS A 97 -3.36 0.44 -15.34
C CYS A 97 -3.66 -0.16 -16.72
N ARG A 98 -3.93 0.70 -17.72
CA ARG A 98 -4.19 0.28 -19.11
C ARG A 98 -2.98 0.46 -20.02
N VAL A 99 -1.82 0.75 -19.43
CA VAL A 99 -0.55 0.93 -20.12
C VAL A 99 0.36 -0.23 -19.71
N GLN A 100 1.14 -0.74 -20.65
CA GLN A 100 2.09 -1.82 -20.40
C GLN A 100 3.30 -1.31 -19.60
N THR A 101 3.12 -1.16 -18.29
CA THR A 101 4.13 -0.66 -17.33
C THR A 101 3.69 -0.99 -15.89
N GLU A 102 4.65 -0.94 -14.98
CA GLU A 102 4.42 -0.94 -13.53
C GLU A 102 3.89 0.41 -13.01
N LEU A 103 3.26 0.35 -11.83
CA LEU A 103 2.89 1.50 -11.02
C LEU A 103 4.02 1.78 -10.02
N ALA A 104 4.91 2.73 -10.35
CA ALA A 104 6.13 3.02 -9.61
C ALA A 104 5.93 4.03 -8.46
N GLY A 105 4.85 3.83 -7.69
CA GLY A 105 4.62 4.53 -6.44
C GLY A 105 3.50 5.55 -6.49
N ALA A 106 2.98 5.84 -5.29
CA ALA A 106 1.86 6.75 -5.10
C ALA A 106 2.03 7.58 -3.82
N CYS A 107 1.44 8.77 -3.81
CA CYS A 107 1.31 9.59 -2.61
C CYS A 107 0.07 10.49 -2.70
N PHE A 108 -0.49 10.82 -1.55
CA PHE A 108 -1.56 11.81 -1.48
C PHE A 108 -1.00 13.22 -1.37
N SER A 109 -1.73 14.18 -1.96
CA SER A 109 -1.55 15.59 -1.65
C SER A 109 -1.73 15.85 -0.15
N PRO A 110 -1.13 16.91 0.41
CA PRO A 110 -1.23 17.20 1.85
C PRO A 110 -2.67 17.37 2.38
N ASP A 111 -3.60 17.80 1.53
CA ASP A 111 -5.03 17.94 1.84
C ASP A 111 -5.85 16.66 1.59
N GLY A 112 -5.20 15.57 1.13
CA GLY A 112 -5.84 14.29 0.81
C GLY A 112 -6.76 14.29 -0.40
N SER A 113 -6.86 15.39 -1.16
CA SER A 113 -7.83 15.51 -2.26
C SER A 113 -7.37 14.82 -3.56
N THR A 114 -6.06 14.61 -3.72
CA THR A 114 -5.45 14.09 -4.94
C THR A 114 -4.49 12.96 -4.61
N LEU A 115 -4.63 11.83 -5.30
CA LEU A 115 -3.64 10.77 -5.34
C LEU A 115 -2.75 10.98 -6.57
N PHE A 116 -1.46 11.16 -6.35
CA PHE A 116 -0.45 11.12 -7.41
C PHE A 116 0.08 9.71 -7.58
N VAL A 117 0.19 9.24 -8.81
CA VAL A 117 0.64 7.88 -9.14
C VAL A 117 1.63 7.93 -10.28
N ASN A 118 2.76 7.27 -10.14
CA ASN A 118 3.79 7.20 -11.16
C ASN A 118 3.63 5.95 -12.03
N LEU A 119 3.76 6.13 -13.34
CA LEU A 119 3.98 5.07 -14.32
C LEU A 119 5.46 5.05 -14.66
N TYR A 120 6.13 3.90 -14.50
CA TYR A 120 7.57 3.77 -14.76
C TYR A 120 7.93 4.15 -16.20
N SER A 121 7.28 3.54 -17.19
CA SER A 121 7.46 3.83 -18.61
C SER A 121 6.15 4.34 -19.21
N PRO A 122 6.11 5.51 -19.88
CA PRO A 122 7.23 6.39 -20.24
C PRO A 122 7.43 7.54 -19.23
N ALA A 123 7.62 7.23 -17.94
CA ALA A 123 7.80 8.18 -16.84
C ALA A 123 6.70 9.26 -16.80
N LYS A 124 5.49 8.86 -16.40
CA LYS A 124 4.35 9.78 -16.25
C LYS A 124 3.84 9.79 -14.83
N THR A 125 3.49 10.96 -14.32
CA THR A 125 2.72 11.10 -13.08
C THR A 125 1.28 11.43 -13.43
N LEU A 126 0.35 10.64 -12.91
CA LEU A 126 -1.10 10.87 -13.01
C LEU A 126 -1.57 11.54 -11.71
N ALA A 127 -2.52 12.46 -11.82
CA ALA A 127 -3.22 13.05 -10.70
C ALA A 127 -4.67 12.58 -10.70
N ILE A 128 -5.07 11.84 -9.67
CA ILE A 128 -6.40 11.26 -9.54
C ILE A 128 -7.11 11.97 -8.40
N THR A 129 -8.14 12.74 -8.72
CA THR A 129 -9.01 13.40 -7.74
C THR A 129 -10.21 12.52 -7.42
N GLY A 130 -10.71 12.60 -6.19
CA GLY A 130 -11.86 11.81 -5.79
C GLY A 130 -12.27 12.06 -4.34
N PRO A 131 -13.41 11.52 -3.91
CA PRO A 131 -13.88 11.62 -2.54
C PRO A 131 -13.16 10.61 -1.63
N TRP A 132 -11.84 10.71 -1.54
CA TRP A 132 -10.97 9.71 -0.90
C TRP A 132 -11.32 9.44 0.57
N THR A 133 -11.79 10.44 1.30
CA THR A 133 -12.20 10.32 2.71
C THR A 133 -13.48 9.50 2.90
N SER A 134 -14.31 9.34 1.88
CA SER A 134 -15.62 8.68 1.99
C SER A 134 -15.74 7.39 1.18
N VAL A 135 -14.61 6.78 0.82
CA VAL A 135 -14.62 5.47 0.15
C VAL A 135 -15.13 4.41 1.13
N THR A 136 -16.21 3.74 0.76
CA THR A 136 -16.80 2.60 1.48
C THR A 136 -16.64 1.33 0.64
N VAL A 137 -16.28 0.22 1.26
CA VAL A 137 -15.98 -1.07 0.62
C VAL A 137 -16.98 -2.12 1.11
#